data_AF-A0A954S2N1-F1
#
_entry.id   AF-A0A954S2N1-F1
#
_cell.length_a   1.000
_cell.length_b   1.000
_cell.length_c   1.000
_cell.angle_alpha   90.00
_cell.angle_beta   90.00
_cell.angle_gamma   90.00
#
_symmetry.space_group_name_H-M   'P 1'
#
loop_
_entity.id
_entity.type
_entity.pdbx_description
1 polymer ?
#
loop_
_entity_poly.entity_id
_entity_poly.type
_entity_poly.pdbx_seq_one_letter_code
_entity_poly.pdbx_strand_id
1 'polypeptide(L)'
;MLWPLGLLVVCGVLSGGIAGLWQLAVQIWPTWSEPQLSPPFLHVDPLKPGTYWVLLAWLPLFFFNIAGEELWWRGYMLPRQEQEHGSWAWFVHGLGLAMFHLPLGVDLTVILLPFLFALPYVVQRTKKLWTGFILHGILNGGGFLAVAFGGV
;
A
#
# COMPACT_ATOMS: atom_id res chain seq x y z
N MET A 1 13.10 16.88 3.03
CA MET A 1 12.34 15.72 2.53
C MET A 1 12.14 14.64 3.59
N LEU A 2 12.22 14.95 4.90
CA LEU A 2 12.19 13.93 5.96
C LEU A 2 10.79 13.65 6.54
N TRP A 3 9.92 14.66 6.62
CA TRP A 3 8.55 14.47 7.15
C TRP A 3 7.71 13.43 6.39
N PRO A 4 7.85 13.24 5.06
CA PRO A 4 7.13 12.17 4.35
C PRO A 4 7.50 10.76 4.82
N LEU A 5 8.72 10.55 5.34
CA LEU A 5 9.12 9.27 5.93
C LEU A 5 8.43 9.02 7.28
N GLY A 6 8.22 10.07 8.07
CA GLY A 6 7.44 9.98 9.31
C GLY A 6 6.00 9.53 9.07
N LEU A 7 5.44 9.87 7.90
CA LEU A 7 4.12 9.40 7.51
C LEU A 7 4.06 7.90 7.30
N LEU A 8 5.15 7.25 6.86
CA LEU A 8 5.19 5.78 6.76
C LEU A 8 4.97 5.12 8.12
N VAL A 9 5.59 5.68 9.16
CA VAL A 9 5.44 5.18 10.54
C VAL A 9 4.01 5.39 11.02
N VAL A 10 3.45 6.58 10.81
CA VAL A 10 2.07 6.89 11.21
C VAL A 10 1.08 5.97 10.50
N CYS A 11 1.19 5.83 9.17
CA CYS A 11 0.33 4.95 8.40
C CYS A 11 0.52 3.47 8.80
N GLY A 12 1.75 3.04 9.07
CA GLY A 12 2.02 1.68 9.55
C GLY A 12 1.36 1.40 10.91
N VAL A 13 1.45 2.34 11.86
CA VAL A 13 0.78 2.24 13.15
C VAL A 13 -0.74 2.22 12.99
N LEU A 14 -1.29 3.07 12.11
CA LEU A 14 -2.74 3.10 11.85
C LEU A 14 -3.21 1.79 11.20
N SER A 15 -2.51 1.28 10.19
CA SER A 15 -2.81 0.00 9.54
C SER A 15 -2.71 -1.18 10.51
N GLY A 16 -1.65 -1.22 11.33
CA GLY A 16 -1.50 -2.22 12.39
C GLY A 16 -2.58 -2.11 13.47
N GLY A 17 -2.98 -0.89 13.83
CA GLY A 17 -4.10 -0.65 14.74
C GLY A 17 -5.44 -1.14 14.19
N ILE A 18 -5.71 -0.91 12.90
CA ILE A 18 -6.90 -1.45 12.22
C ILE A 18 -6.90 -2.97 12.27
N ALA A 19 -5.78 -3.62 11.90
CA ALA A 19 -5.67 -5.08 11.94
C ALA A 19 -5.82 -5.65 13.36
N GLY A 20 -5.19 -5.02 14.36
CA GLY A 20 -5.28 -5.44 15.76
C GLY A 20 -6.68 -5.27 16.34
N LEU A 21 -7.35 -4.16 16.05
CA LEU A 21 -8.75 -3.96 16.47
C LEU A 21 -9.69 -4.97 15.80
N TRP A 22 -9.44 -5.31 14.53
CA TRP A 22 -10.20 -6.37 13.85
C TRP A 22 -10.00 -7.72 14.54
N GLN A 23 -8.75 -8.09 14.86
CA GLN A 23 -8.47 -9.33 15.59
C GLN A 23 -9.16 -9.39 16.96
N LEU A 24 -9.16 -8.27 17.71
CA LEU A 24 -9.89 -8.17 18.96
C LEU A 24 -11.41 -8.30 18.75
N ALA A 25 -11.96 -7.70 17.69
CA ALA A 25 -13.37 -7.81 17.36
C ALA A 25 -13.78 -9.27 17.05
N VAL A 26 -12.94 -10.04 16.35
CA VAL A 26 -13.16 -11.47 16.08
C VAL A 26 -13.22 -12.29 17.37
N GLN A 27 -12.40 -11.95 18.38
CA GLN A 27 -12.45 -12.61 19.69
C GLN A 27 -13.76 -12.36 20.43
N ILE A 28 -14.40 -11.20 20.21
CA ILE A 28 -15.68 -10.82 20.83
C ILE A 28 -16.86 -11.35 20.02
N TRP A 29 -16.76 -11.37 18.69
CA TRP A 29 -17.75 -11.88 17.75
C TRP A 29 -17.18 -13.02 16.90
N PRO A 30 -17.23 -14.27 17.37
CA PRO A 30 -16.64 -15.43 16.69
C PRO A 30 -17.24 -15.76 15.32
N THR A 31 -18.31 -15.08 14.91
CA THR A 31 -18.89 -15.20 13.57
C THR A 31 -18.09 -14.43 12.51
N TRP A 32 -17.17 -13.56 12.91
CA TRP A 32 -16.30 -12.81 12.01
C TRP A 32 -15.03 -13.61 11.68
N SER A 33 -14.52 -13.46 10.46
CA SER A 33 -13.24 -14.05 10.05
C SER A 33 -12.07 -13.16 10.46
N GLU A 34 -10.93 -13.81 10.72
CA GLU A 34 -9.66 -13.11 10.87
C GLU A 34 -9.30 -12.35 9.58
N PRO A 35 -8.68 -11.16 9.70
CA PRO A 35 -8.36 -10.34 8.54
C PRO A 35 -7.27 -11.00 7.68
N GLN A 36 -7.51 -11.12 6.38
CA GLN A 36 -6.50 -11.59 5.44
C GLN A 36 -5.52 -10.47 5.06
N LEU A 37 -4.23 -10.69 5.34
CA LEU A 37 -3.14 -9.76 5.02
C LEU A 37 -2.51 -10.00 3.63
N SER A 38 -3.01 -11.00 2.91
CA SER A 38 -2.62 -11.31 1.54
C SER A 38 -3.85 -11.38 0.64
N PRO A 39 -3.70 -11.15 -0.68
CA PRO A 39 -4.80 -11.29 -1.61
C PRO A 39 -5.38 -12.70 -1.61
N PRO A 40 -6.72 -12.87 -1.75
CA PRO A 40 -7.38 -14.17 -1.63
C PRO A 40 -6.98 -15.16 -2.73
N PHE A 41 -6.42 -14.67 -3.84
CA PHE A 41 -5.94 -15.47 -4.96
C PHE A 41 -4.43 -15.74 -4.91
N LEU A 42 -3.71 -15.18 -3.92
CA LEU A 42 -2.26 -15.26 -3.84
C LEU A 42 -1.85 -15.97 -2.55
N HIS A 43 -1.31 -17.18 -2.70
CA HIS A 43 -0.63 -17.88 -1.62
C HIS A 43 0.87 -17.71 -1.78
N VAL A 44 1.55 -17.17 -0.76
CA VAL A 44 3.00 -16.94 -0.78
C VAL A 44 3.63 -17.76 0.34
N ASP A 45 4.29 -18.85 -0.05
CA ASP A 45 5.17 -19.58 0.86
C ASP A 45 6.48 -18.81 1.06
N PRO A 46 7.06 -18.81 2.28
CA PRO A 46 8.38 -18.23 2.51
C PRO A 46 9.43 -18.87 1.60
N LEU A 47 10.33 -18.03 1.06
CA LEU A 47 11.43 -18.46 0.22
C LEU A 47 12.36 -19.39 1.01
N LYS A 48 12.73 -20.50 0.38
CA LYS A 48 13.64 -21.49 0.94
C LYS A 48 15.06 -21.28 0.41
N PRO A 49 16.10 -21.77 1.11
CA PRO A 49 17.43 -21.83 0.54
C PRO A 49 17.38 -22.50 -0.86
N GLY A 50 17.97 -21.85 -1.85
CA GLY A 50 17.91 -22.29 -3.26
C GLY A 50 16.83 -21.62 -4.11
N THR A 51 15.87 -20.87 -3.54
CA THR A 51 14.85 -20.12 -4.30
C THR A 51 15.05 -18.61 -4.31
N TYR A 52 16.11 -18.08 -3.69
CA TYR A 52 16.36 -16.63 -3.62
C TYR A 52 16.61 -15.95 -4.97
N TRP A 53 16.93 -16.71 -6.02
CA TRP A 53 17.00 -16.19 -7.38
C TRP A 53 15.68 -15.55 -7.84
N VAL A 54 14.54 -15.93 -7.25
CA VAL A 54 13.23 -15.31 -7.49
C VAL A 54 13.27 -13.80 -7.21
N LEU A 55 14.10 -13.34 -6.27
CA LEU A 55 14.25 -11.91 -5.99
C LEU A 55 14.85 -11.14 -7.16
N LEU A 56 15.72 -11.76 -7.97
CA LEU A 56 16.24 -11.15 -9.19
C LEU A 56 15.15 -11.03 -10.26
N ALA A 57 14.30 -12.05 -10.41
CA ALA A 57 13.15 -12.02 -11.30
C ALA A 57 12.07 -11.03 -10.83
N TRP A 58 11.96 -10.81 -9.52
CA TRP A 58 11.05 -9.85 -8.90
C TRP A 58 11.45 -8.39 -9.16
N LEU A 59 12.74 -8.06 -9.18
CA LEU A 59 13.21 -6.68 -9.39
C LEU A 59 12.59 -5.94 -10.60
N PRO A 60 12.56 -6.51 -11.82
CA PRO A 60 11.90 -5.83 -12.95
C PRO A 60 10.38 -5.70 -12.73
N LEU A 61 9.72 -6.72 -12.18
CA LEU A 61 8.28 -6.67 -11.89
C LEU A 61 7.97 -5.59 -10.85
N PHE A 62 8.78 -5.52 -9.80
CA PHE A 62 8.70 -4.49 -8.77
C PHE A 62 8.91 -3.09 -9.35
N PHE A 63 9.93 -2.92 -10.19
CA PHE A 63 10.17 -1.64 -10.85
C PHE A 63 8.97 -1.22 -11.69
N PHE A 64 8.47 -2.08 -12.57
CA PHE A 64 7.33 -1.74 -13.43
C PHE A 64 6.03 -1.55 -12.64
N ASN A 65 5.86 -2.27 -11.52
CA ASN A 65 4.75 -2.06 -10.61
C ASN A 65 4.78 -0.63 -10.04
N ILE A 66 5.88 -0.26 -9.36
CA ILE A 66 6.02 1.07 -8.75
C ILE A 66 6.00 2.16 -9.80
N ALA A 67 6.79 2.02 -10.88
CA ALA A 67 6.87 3.04 -11.92
C ALA A 67 5.55 3.21 -12.66
N GLY A 68 4.88 2.11 -13.03
CA GLY A 68 3.58 2.16 -13.68
C GLY A 68 2.55 2.86 -12.81
N GLU A 69 2.43 2.45 -11.54
CA GLU A 69 1.48 3.05 -10.62
C GLU A 69 1.78 4.51 -10.30
N GLU A 70 3.04 4.89 -10.04
CA GLU A 70 3.38 6.28 -9.73
C GLU A 70 3.19 7.19 -10.95
N LEU A 71 3.64 6.77 -12.14
CA LEU A 71 3.48 7.57 -13.36
C LEU A 71 2.00 7.73 -13.74
N TRP A 72 1.21 6.67 -13.64
CA TRP A 72 -0.21 6.71 -13.98
C TRP A 72 -1.01 7.49 -12.93
N TRP A 73 -1.01 7.03 -11.68
CA TRP A 73 -1.86 7.60 -10.65
C TRP A 73 -1.38 9.00 -10.25
N ARG A 74 -0.11 9.14 -9.88
CA ARG A 74 0.41 10.40 -9.31
C ARG A 74 1.01 11.33 -10.36
N GLY A 75 1.53 10.79 -11.46
CA GLY A 75 2.11 11.56 -12.56
C GLY A 75 1.07 12.07 -13.57
N TYR A 76 -0.03 11.32 -13.78
CA TYR A 76 -1.04 11.66 -14.78
C TYR A 76 -2.41 11.98 -14.20
N MET A 77 -2.99 11.12 -13.36
CA MET A 77 -4.36 11.32 -12.85
C MET A 77 -4.45 12.40 -11.77
N LEU A 78 -3.59 12.36 -10.75
CA LEU A 78 -3.63 13.29 -9.62
C LEU A 78 -3.51 14.76 -10.06
N PRO A 79 -2.60 15.16 -10.96
CA PRO A 79 -2.50 16.57 -11.39
C PRO A 79 -3.78 17.09 -12.09
N ARG A 80 -4.56 16.21 -12.73
CA ARG A 80 -5.85 16.57 -13.33
C ARG A 80 -6.93 16.70 -12.27
N GLN A 81 -6.96 15.78 -11.31
CA GLN A 81 -7.87 15.89 -10.17
C GLN A 81 -7.57 17.12 -9.31
N GLU A 82 -6.32 17.58 -9.24
CA GLU A 82 -5.96 18.83 -8.59
C GLU A 82 -6.55 20.07 -9.28
N GLN A 83 -6.74 20.03 -10.61
CA GLN A 83 -7.37 21.13 -11.36
C GLN A 83 -8.87 21.22 -11.04
N GLU A 84 -9.54 20.08 -10.86
CA GLU A 84 -10.98 20.01 -10.60
C GLU A 84 -11.35 20.12 -9.12
N HIS A 85 -10.58 19.46 -8.24
CA HIS A 85 -10.92 19.30 -6.81
C HIS A 85 -9.97 20.07 -5.87
N GLY A 86 -8.94 20.74 -6.41
CA GLY A 86 -8.02 21.57 -5.63
C GLY A 86 -7.40 20.80 -4.46
N SER A 87 -7.53 21.35 -3.25
CA SER A 87 -6.98 20.77 -2.02
C SER A 87 -7.60 19.44 -1.59
N TRP A 88 -8.75 19.06 -2.17
CA TRP A 88 -9.43 17.78 -1.92
C TRP A 88 -9.07 16.68 -2.91
N ALA A 89 -8.21 16.97 -3.91
CA ALA A 89 -7.83 15.99 -4.92
C ALA A 89 -7.26 14.69 -4.34
N TRP A 90 -6.40 14.76 -3.31
CA TRP A 90 -5.86 13.56 -2.64
C TRP A 90 -6.94 12.64 -2.08
N PHE A 91 -8.08 13.18 -1.63
CA PHE A 91 -9.18 12.40 -1.07
C PHE A 91 -9.92 11.66 -2.19
N VAL A 92 -10.27 12.38 -3.26
CA VAL A 92 -10.87 11.77 -4.46
C VAL A 92 -9.93 10.72 -5.07
N HIS A 93 -8.63 11.01 -5.09
CA HIS A 93 -7.60 10.09 -5.54
C HIS A 93 -7.51 8.84 -4.67
N GLY A 94 -7.51 9.02 -3.34
CA GLY A 94 -7.49 7.92 -2.37
C GLY A 94 -8.71 7.01 -2.48
N LEU A 95 -9.90 7.55 -2.77
CA LEU A 95 -11.09 6.75 -3.09
C LEU A 95 -10.89 5.92 -4.37
N GLY A 96 -10.33 6.53 -5.42
CA GLY A 96 -9.97 5.83 -6.65
C GLY A 96 -8.99 4.69 -6.41
N LEU A 97 -7.95 4.94 -5.61
CA LEU A 97 -6.98 3.92 -5.21
C LEU A 97 -7.61 2.82 -4.35
N ALA A 98 -8.50 3.16 -3.41
CA ALA A 98 -9.24 2.17 -2.62
C ALA A 98 -10.07 1.24 -3.51
N MET A 99 -10.80 1.79 -4.48
CA MET A 99 -11.54 0.98 -5.46
C MET A 99 -10.61 0.09 -6.30
N PHE A 100 -9.46 0.62 -6.72
CA PHE A 100 -8.45 -0.13 -7.46
C PHE A 100 -7.86 -1.30 -6.67
N HIS A 101 -7.80 -1.20 -5.34
CA HIS A 101 -7.24 -2.25 -4.47
C HIS A 101 -8.27 -3.29 -4.02
N LEU A 102 -9.58 -3.05 -4.18
CA LEU A 102 -10.63 -4.02 -3.79
C LEU A 102 -10.41 -5.45 -4.32
N PRO A 103 -9.92 -5.68 -5.55
CA PRO A 103 -9.64 -7.04 -6.02
C PRO A 103 -8.59 -7.78 -5.20
N LEU A 104 -7.71 -7.07 -4.47
CA LEU A 104 -6.74 -7.65 -3.54
C LEU A 104 -7.38 -8.13 -2.23
N GLY A 105 -8.70 -8.03 -2.08
CA GLY A 105 -9.43 -8.38 -0.87
C GLY A 105 -9.87 -7.15 -0.09
N VAL A 106 -11.09 -7.23 0.46
CA VAL A 106 -11.68 -6.13 1.25
C VAL A 106 -10.84 -5.88 2.50
N ASP A 107 -10.41 -6.94 3.18
CA ASP A 107 -9.64 -6.89 4.42
C ASP A 107 -8.33 -6.11 4.23
N LEU A 108 -7.53 -6.53 3.24
CA LEU A 108 -6.28 -5.88 2.88
C LEU A 108 -6.52 -4.44 2.44
N THR A 109 -7.57 -4.16 1.65
CA THR A 109 -7.90 -2.79 1.23
C THR A 109 -8.20 -1.89 2.44
N VAL A 110 -9.00 -2.36 3.39
CA VAL A 110 -9.34 -1.63 4.63
C VAL A 110 -8.09 -1.35 5.45
N ILE A 111 -7.23 -2.33 5.60
CA ILE A 111 -5.96 -2.19 6.34
C ILE A 111 -5.03 -1.20 5.63
N LEU A 112 -5.05 -1.14 4.30
CA LEU A 112 -4.21 -0.23 3.50
C LEU A 112 -4.74 1.20 3.41
N LEU A 113 -5.99 1.50 3.81
CA LEU A 113 -6.58 2.85 3.70
C LEU A 113 -5.66 3.98 4.18
N PRO A 114 -4.96 3.88 5.34
CA PRO A 114 -4.02 4.92 5.74
C PRO A 114 -2.99 5.26 4.66
N PHE A 115 -2.46 4.28 3.94
CA PHE A 115 -1.51 4.49 2.85
C PHE A 115 -2.16 5.00 1.57
N LEU A 116 -3.31 4.44 1.19
CA LEU A 116 -4.02 4.80 -0.04
C LEU A 116 -4.40 6.28 -0.11
N PHE A 117 -4.67 6.89 1.04
CA PHE A 117 -4.98 8.32 1.15
C PHE A 117 -3.74 9.18 1.42
N ALA A 118 -2.80 8.71 2.23
CA ALA A 118 -1.69 9.54 2.66
C ALA A 118 -0.61 9.70 1.58
N LEU A 119 -0.39 8.69 0.72
CA LEU A 119 0.52 8.81 -0.43
C LEU A 119 0.12 9.93 -1.40
N PRO A 120 -1.10 9.98 -1.96
CA PRO A 120 -1.48 11.08 -2.84
C PRO A 120 -1.49 12.42 -2.11
N TYR A 121 -1.84 12.46 -0.82
CA TYR A 121 -1.75 13.69 -0.02
C TYR A 121 -0.32 14.24 0.00
N VAL A 122 0.68 13.40 0.25
CA VAL A 122 2.09 13.83 0.26
C VAL A 122 2.53 14.28 -1.12
N VAL A 123 2.21 13.53 -2.17
CA VAL A 123 2.64 13.90 -3.52
C VAL A 123 2.01 15.23 -3.92
N GLN A 124 0.72 15.43 -3.62
CA GLN A 124 0.02 16.70 -3.83
C GLN A 124 0.67 17.85 -3.04
N ARG A 125 1.07 17.65 -1.79
CA ARG A 125 1.70 18.68 -0.96
C ARG A 125 3.13 19.00 -1.36
N THR A 126 3.89 17.97 -1.73
CA THR A 126 5.30 18.13 -2.08
C THR A 126 5.50 18.52 -3.54
N LYS A 127 4.50 18.29 -4.40
CA LYS A 127 4.57 18.46 -5.86
C LYS A 127 5.76 17.74 -6.49
N LYS A 128 6.14 16.61 -5.90
CA LYS A 128 7.32 15.82 -6.28
C LYS A 128 6.93 14.37 -6.45
N LEU A 129 6.97 13.89 -7.69
CA LEU A 129 6.68 12.51 -8.02
C LEU A 129 7.67 11.54 -7.36
N TRP A 130 8.94 11.93 -7.23
CA TRP A 130 9.97 11.15 -6.54
C TRP A 130 9.62 10.79 -5.09
N THR A 131 8.84 11.64 -4.41
CA THR A 131 8.36 11.31 -3.06
C THR A 131 7.45 10.09 -3.11
N GLY A 132 6.58 9.99 -4.12
CA GLY A 132 5.72 8.83 -4.35
C GLY A 132 6.53 7.56 -4.62
N PHE A 133 7.46 7.61 -5.56
CA PHE A 133 8.38 6.50 -5.87
C PHE A 133 9.09 5.93 -4.64
N ILE A 134 9.66 6.80 -3.81
CA ILE A 134 10.40 6.36 -2.61
C ILE A 134 9.45 5.73 -1.59
N LEU A 135 8.36 6.41 -1.25
CA LEU A 135 7.44 5.94 -0.22
C LEU A 135 6.73 4.65 -0.65
N HIS A 136 6.21 4.61 -1.88
CA HIS A 136 5.54 3.44 -2.42
C HIS A 136 6.51 2.26 -2.58
N GLY A 137 7.73 2.50 -3.07
CA GLY A 137 8.76 1.48 -3.18
C GLY A 137 9.14 0.87 -1.82
N ILE A 138 9.33 1.69 -0.78
CA ILE A 138 9.61 1.19 0.58
C ILE A 138 8.46 0.32 1.09
N LEU A 139 7.21 0.76 0.90
CA LEU A 139 6.04 0.05 1.41
C LEU A 139 5.79 -1.28 0.69
N ASN A 140 5.70 -1.24 -0.63
CA ASN A 140 5.40 -2.42 -1.43
C ASN A 140 6.58 -3.40 -1.39
N GLY A 141 7.81 -2.89 -1.53
CA GLY A 141 9.03 -3.71 -1.48
C GLY A 141 9.29 -4.28 -0.10
N GLY A 142 9.19 -3.46 0.96
CA GLY A 142 9.33 -3.91 2.34
C GLY A 142 8.27 -4.93 2.74
N GLY A 143 7.00 -4.71 2.37
CA GLY A 143 5.91 -5.65 2.61
C GLY A 143 6.12 -6.97 1.88
N PHE A 144 6.50 -6.94 0.60
CA PHE A 144 6.82 -8.15 -0.15
C PHE A 144 7.97 -8.93 0.48
N LEU A 145 9.08 -8.26 0.83
CA LEU A 145 10.23 -8.93 1.44
C LEU A 145 9.88 -9.52 2.81
N ALA A 146 9.08 -8.83 3.62
CA ALA A 146 8.60 -9.36 4.89
C ALA A 146 7.85 -10.69 4.67
N VAL A 147 6.85 -10.72 3.79
CA VAL A 147 6.10 -11.95 3.47
C VAL A 147 7.01 -13.02 2.87
N ALA A 148 7.88 -12.66 1.92
CA ALA A 148 8.77 -13.59 1.24
C ALA A 148 9.77 -14.28 2.19
N PHE A 149 10.09 -13.68 3.33
CA PHE A 149 10.94 -14.27 4.36
C PHE A 149 10.16 -14.80 5.58
N GLY A 150 8.83 -14.92 5.48
CA GLY A 150 7.97 -15.47 6.53
C GLY A 150 7.68 -14.51 7.69
N GLY A 151 7.86 -13.21 7.46
CA GLY A 151 7.54 -12.15 8.40
C GLY A 151 6.13 -11.63 8.22
N VAL A 152 5.11 -12.50 8.32
CA VAL A 152 3.71 -12.22 8.68
C VAL A 152 3.10 -13.53 9.16
#